data_AF-A0A392NBL6-F1
#
_entry.id   AF-A0A392NBL6-F1
#
_cell.length_a   1.000
_cell.length_b   1.000
_cell.length_c   1.000
_cell.angle_alpha   90.00
_cell.angle_beta   90.00
_cell.angle_gamma   90.00
#
_symmetry.space_group_name_H-M   'P 1'
#
loop_
_entity.id
_entity.type
_entity.pdbx_description
1 polymer ?
#
loop_
_entity_poly.entity_id
_entity_poly.type
_entity_poly.pdbx_seq_one_letter_code
_entity_poly.pdbx_strand_id
1 'polypeptide(L)'
;MDPHAATLVQTLKGLMREDPRSIFYDRTEYRYFLTLVNKLQAYARDLSTMERGFLGRLKRIKSRSLMDVAFAREVEKADGRNYRATSALSDEMVRTRENMRMREANLATSFHAESQVDKRIAALEEEMADLKKRKREIQEDVHGDITAILQKRRDMKALERARVNLWGEMDEVSARARHVEGRFQALDVMWEDARSFSTSL
;
A
#
# COMPACT_ATOMS: atom_id res chain seq x y z
N MET A 1 -38.12 -16.32 -84.87
CA MET A 1 -37.68 -16.13 -83.47
C MET A 1 -38.92 -16.00 -82.61
N ASP A 2 -38.96 -16.65 -81.45
CA ASP A 2 -40.06 -16.50 -80.49
C ASP A 2 -40.17 -15.02 -80.04
N PRO A 3 -41.35 -14.37 -80.11
CA PRO A 3 -41.57 -12.99 -79.68
C PRO A 3 -41.15 -12.72 -78.22
N HIS A 4 -41.28 -13.74 -77.37
CA HIS A 4 -40.88 -13.70 -75.97
C HIS A 4 -39.36 -13.64 -75.81
N ALA A 5 -38.62 -14.41 -76.62
CA ALA A 5 -37.15 -14.38 -76.62
C ALA A 5 -36.60 -13.02 -77.09
N ALA A 6 -37.22 -12.42 -78.11
CA ALA A 6 -36.85 -11.08 -78.59
C ALA A 6 -37.05 -10.00 -77.52
N THR A 7 -38.17 -10.09 -76.78
CA THR A 7 -38.48 -9.19 -75.67
C THR A 7 -37.45 -9.32 -74.55
N LEU A 8 -37.10 -10.55 -74.14
CA LEU A 8 -36.08 -10.81 -73.13
C LEU A 8 -34.70 -10.23 -73.51
N VAL A 9 -34.30 -10.37 -74.78
CA VAL A 9 -33.04 -9.79 -75.30
C VAL A 9 -33.06 -8.27 -75.20
N GLN A 10 -34.17 -7.62 -75.55
CA GLN A 10 -34.28 -6.16 -75.47
C GLN A 10 -34.29 -5.66 -74.03
N THR A 11 -35.01 -6.33 -73.12
CA THR A 11 -35.00 -5.99 -71.69
C THR A 11 -33.60 -6.12 -71.10
N LEU A 12 -32.88 -7.20 -71.40
CA LEU A 12 -31.50 -7.37 -70.95
C LEU A 12 -30.54 -6.33 -71.55
N LYS A 13 -30.72 -5.96 -72.82
CA LYS A 13 -29.94 -4.87 -73.44
C LYS A 13 -30.24 -3.52 -72.80
N GLY A 14 -31.50 -3.24 -72.46
CA GLY A 14 -31.91 -2.04 -71.73
C GLY A 14 -31.26 -1.96 -70.37
N LEU A 15 -31.33 -3.05 -69.60
CA LEU A 15 -30.67 -3.16 -68.30
C LEU A 15 -29.16 -2.90 -68.42
N MET A 16 -28.49 -3.48 -69.43
CA MET A 16 -27.06 -3.29 -69.65
C MET A 16 -26.65 -1.92 -70.23
N ARG A 17 -27.61 -1.07 -70.63
CA ARG A 17 -27.32 0.31 -71.09
C ARG A 17 -27.20 1.30 -69.94
N GLU A 18 -27.82 1.00 -68.80
CA GLU A 18 -27.63 1.74 -67.55
C GLU A 18 -26.26 1.38 -66.95
N ASP A 19 -25.80 2.11 -65.91
CA ASP A 19 -24.51 1.82 -65.29
C ASP A 19 -24.49 0.35 -64.84
N PRO A 20 -23.66 -0.53 -65.45
CA PRO A 20 -23.69 -1.95 -65.16
C PRO A 20 -23.42 -2.24 -63.69
N ARG A 21 -22.74 -1.32 -62.97
CA ARG A 21 -22.43 -1.46 -61.54
C ARG A 21 -23.69 -1.39 -60.68
N SER A 22 -24.68 -0.57 -61.05
CA SER A 22 -25.93 -0.40 -60.30
C SER A 22 -26.68 -1.72 -60.08
N ILE A 23 -26.76 -2.55 -61.13
CA ILE A 23 -27.39 -3.88 -61.13
C ILE A 23 -26.73 -4.83 -60.14
N PHE A 24 -25.44 -4.64 -59.83
CA PHE A 24 -24.70 -5.48 -58.88
C PHE A 24 -24.69 -4.91 -57.45
N TYR A 25 -25.03 -3.63 -57.27
CA TYR A 25 -25.17 -3.01 -55.95
C TYR A 25 -26.57 -3.22 -55.36
N ASP A 26 -27.64 -3.19 -56.17
CA ASP A 26 -28.98 -3.55 -55.71
C ASP A 26 -29.24 -5.05 -55.85
N ARG A 27 -29.51 -5.69 -54.70
CA ARG A 27 -29.87 -7.11 -54.61
C ARG A 27 -31.14 -7.45 -55.41
N THR A 28 -32.06 -6.52 -55.54
CA THR A 28 -33.33 -6.68 -56.24
C THR A 28 -33.12 -6.70 -57.76
N GLU A 29 -32.39 -5.71 -58.28
CA GLU A 29 -32.00 -5.63 -59.68
C GLU A 29 -31.10 -6.81 -60.09
N TYR A 30 -30.16 -7.21 -59.24
CA TYR A 30 -29.33 -8.39 -59.49
C TYR A 30 -30.16 -9.67 -59.62
N ARG A 31 -31.14 -9.88 -58.74
CA ARG A 31 -32.08 -11.02 -58.83
C ARG A 31 -32.87 -10.96 -60.14
N TYR A 32 -33.36 -9.79 -60.52
CA TYR A 32 -34.10 -9.59 -61.76
C TYR A 32 -33.24 -9.94 -62.99
N PHE A 33 -31.99 -9.45 -63.03
CA PHE A 33 -30.99 -9.82 -64.04
C PHE A 33 -30.79 -11.34 -64.13
N LEU A 34 -30.55 -12.01 -63.00
CA LEU A 34 -30.37 -13.47 -62.97
C LEU A 34 -31.58 -14.24 -63.50
N THR A 35 -32.79 -13.80 -63.15
CA THR A 35 -34.03 -14.38 -63.64
C THR A 35 -34.17 -14.21 -65.15
N LEU A 36 -33.88 -13.03 -65.69
CA LEU A 36 -33.94 -12.77 -67.14
C LEU A 36 -32.91 -13.60 -67.91
N VAL A 37 -31.68 -13.73 -67.41
CA VAL A 37 -30.63 -14.56 -68.02
C VAL A 37 -31.03 -16.04 -68.02
N ASN A 38 -31.64 -16.53 -66.93
CA ASN A 38 -32.15 -17.91 -66.86
C ASN A 38 -33.33 -18.15 -67.79
N LYS A 39 -34.26 -17.19 -67.91
CA LYS A 39 -35.38 -17.27 -68.87
C LYS A 39 -34.89 -17.28 -70.30
N LEU A 40 -33.94 -16.40 -70.66
CA LEU A 40 -33.35 -16.36 -72.00
C LEU A 40 -32.59 -17.65 -72.33
N GLN A 41 -32.00 -18.31 -71.33
CA GLN A 41 -31.33 -19.59 -71.51
C GLN A 41 -32.27 -20.71 -71.99
N ALA A 42 -33.55 -20.69 -71.61
CA ALA A 42 -34.52 -21.68 -72.07
C ALA A 42 -34.71 -21.65 -73.59
N TYR A 43 -34.49 -20.49 -74.21
CA TYR A 43 -34.63 -20.26 -75.66
C TYR A 43 -33.32 -20.44 -76.44
N ALA A 44 -32.24 -20.93 -75.81
CA ALA A 44 -30.91 -20.93 -76.40
C ALA A 44 -30.79 -21.59 -77.79
N ARG A 45 -31.68 -22.55 -78.10
CA ARG A 45 -31.74 -23.23 -79.40
C ARG A 45 -32.34 -22.38 -80.52
N ASP A 46 -33.21 -21.44 -80.17
CA ASP A 46 -33.98 -20.60 -81.11
C ASP A 46 -33.35 -19.21 -81.32
N LEU A 47 -32.24 -18.94 -80.63
CA LEU A 47 -31.49 -17.68 -80.73
C LEU A 47 -30.59 -17.65 -81.96
N SER A 48 -30.52 -16.49 -82.60
CA SER A 48 -29.55 -16.23 -83.66
C SER A 48 -28.11 -16.36 -83.15
N THR A 49 -27.14 -16.48 -84.06
CA THR A 49 -25.72 -16.59 -83.70
C THR A 49 -25.24 -15.40 -82.85
N MET A 50 -25.68 -14.17 -83.18
CA MET A 50 -25.33 -12.98 -82.40
C MET A 50 -25.95 -13.00 -80.99
N GLU A 51 -27.21 -13.41 -80.86
CA GLU A 51 -27.90 -13.48 -79.57
C GLU A 51 -27.37 -14.60 -78.68
N ARG A 52 -26.96 -15.73 -79.25
CA ARG A 52 -26.19 -16.76 -78.53
C ARG A 52 -24.87 -16.21 -78.00
N GLY A 53 -24.17 -15.39 -78.80
CA GLY A 53 -22.96 -14.68 -78.36
C GLY A 53 -23.22 -13.69 -77.22
N PHE A 54 -24.37 -13.01 -77.22
CA PHE A 54 -24.82 -12.14 -76.12
C PHE A 54 -25.13 -12.94 -74.85
N LEU A 55 -25.92 -14.02 -74.96
CA LEU A 55 -26.21 -14.94 -73.85
C LEU A 55 -24.93 -15.55 -73.25
N GLY A 56 -23.94 -15.90 -74.07
CA GLY A 56 -22.63 -16.38 -73.61
C GLY A 56 -21.85 -15.34 -72.80
N ARG A 57 -21.98 -14.04 -73.12
CA ARG A 57 -21.41 -12.94 -72.32
C ARG A 57 -22.17 -12.76 -71.01
N LEU A 58 -23.51 -12.76 -71.05
CA LEU A 58 -24.36 -12.65 -69.85
C LEU A 58 -24.11 -13.79 -68.85
N LYS A 59 -23.91 -15.02 -69.33
CA LYS A 59 -23.53 -16.16 -68.48
C LYS A 59 -22.18 -15.98 -67.81
N ARG A 60 -21.19 -15.45 -68.54
CA ARG A 60 -19.86 -15.15 -67.97
C ARG A 60 -19.94 -14.07 -66.90
N ILE A 61 -20.72 -13.02 -67.15
CA ILE A 61 -20.99 -11.95 -66.18
C ILE A 61 -21.65 -12.54 -64.93
N LYS A 62 -22.74 -13.30 -65.09
CA LYS A 62 -23.43 -14.02 -64.00
C LYS A 62 -22.48 -14.89 -63.17
N SER A 63 -21.59 -15.64 -63.82
CA SER A 63 -20.65 -16.52 -63.12
C SER A 63 -19.64 -15.73 -62.28
N ARG A 64 -19.06 -14.67 -62.84
CA ARG A 64 -18.11 -13.79 -62.12
C ARG A 64 -18.78 -13.04 -60.98
N SER A 65 -19.94 -12.43 -61.22
CA SER A 65 -20.67 -11.66 -60.21
C SER A 65 -21.10 -12.51 -59.01
N LEU A 66 -21.40 -13.79 -59.19
CA LEU A 66 -21.68 -14.69 -58.07
C LEU A 66 -20.47 -14.87 -57.14
N MET A 67 -19.26 -14.96 -57.69
CA MET A 67 -18.02 -15.06 -56.91
C MET A 67 -17.69 -13.73 -56.23
N ASP A 68 -17.79 -12.62 -56.96
CA ASP A 68 -17.44 -11.29 -56.45
C ASP A 68 -18.39 -10.83 -55.32
N VAL A 69 -19.70 -11.12 -55.44
CA VAL A 69 -20.68 -10.83 -54.37
C VAL A 69 -20.45 -11.69 -53.13
N ALA A 70 -20.07 -12.97 -53.30
CA ALA A 70 -19.74 -13.82 -52.17
C ALA A 70 -18.48 -13.33 -51.45
N PHE A 71 -17.45 -12.94 -52.21
CA PHE A 71 -16.23 -12.36 -51.68
C PHE A 71 -16.49 -11.03 -50.94
N ALA A 72 -17.23 -10.10 -51.54
CA ALA A 72 -17.57 -8.82 -50.92
C ALA A 72 -18.27 -8.99 -49.57
N ARG A 73 -19.23 -9.92 -49.47
CA ARG A 73 -19.91 -10.22 -48.20
C ARG A 73 -18.97 -10.77 -47.14
N GLU A 74 -18.03 -11.65 -47.51
CA GLU A 74 -17.06 -12.17 -46.55
C GLU A 74 -16.07 -11.09 -46.09
N VAL A 75 -15.69 -10.17 -46.99
CA VAL A 75 -14.89 -8.98 -46.64
C VAL A 75 -15.65 -8.08 -45.67
N GLU A 76 -16.91 -7.71 -45.95
CA GLU A 76 -17.72 -6.89 -45.04
C GLU A 76 -17.91 -7.54 -43.67
N LYS A 77 -18.16 -8.86 -43.64
CA LYS A 77 -18.25 -9.61 -42.38
C LYS A 77 -16.92 -9.64 -41.64
N ALA A 78 -15.81 -9.79 -42.33
CA ALA A 78 -14.48 -9.77 -41.74
C ALA A 78 -14.15 -8.38 -41.19
N ASP A 79 -14.45 -7.33 -41.95
CA ASP A 79 -14.26 -5.93 -41.53
C ASP A 79 -15.10 -5.60 -40.29
N GLY A 80 -16.39 -5.96 -40.29
CA GLY A 80 -17.24 -5.79 -39.12
C GLY A 80 -16.78 -6.60 -37.89
N ARG A 81 -16.18 -7.78 -38.08
CA ARG A 81 -15.56 -8.55 -36.99
C ARG A 81 -14.30 -7.86 -36.49
N ASN A 82 -13.44 -7.40 -37.38
CA ASN A 82 -12.20 -6.70 -37.05
C ASN A 82 -12.49 -5.41 -36.29
N TYR A 83 -13.43 -4.59 -36.77
CA TYR A 83 -13.85 -3.36 -36.09
C TYR A 83 -14.32 -3.63 -34.66
N ARG A 84 -15.19 -4.64 -34.46
CA ARG A 84 -15.64 -5.03 -33.12
C ARG A 84 -14.49 -5.49 -32.24
N ALA A 85 -13.58 -6.30 -32.76
CA ALA A 85 -12.41 -6.77 -32.02
C ALA A 85 -11.48 -5.62 -31.62
N THR A 86 -11.17 -4.71 -32.55
CA THR A 86 -10.34 -3.53 -32.29
C THR A 86 -10.98 -2.58 -31.28
N SER A 87 -12.30 -2.38 -31.35
CA SER A 87 -13.04 -1.57 -30.37
C SER A 87 -12.97 -2.20 -28.98
N ALA A 88 -13.23 -3.52 -28.87
CA ALA A 88 -13.17 -4.23 -27.59
C ALA A 88 -11.77 -4.19 -26.97
N LEU A 89 -10.72 -4.37 -27.78
CA LEU A 89 -9.33 -4.25 -27.34
C LEU A 89 -9.01 -2.82 -26.86
N SER A 90 -9.51 -1.80 -27.56
CA SER A 90 -9.32 -0.40 -27.17
C SER A 90 -9.96 -0.12 -25.81
N ASP A 91 -11.19 -0.59 -25.59
CA ASP A 91 -11.89 -0.46 -24.31
C ASP A 91 -11.13 -1.17 -23.18
N GLU A 92 -10.63 -2.38 -23.43
CA GLU A 92 -9.84 -3.15 -22.47
C GLU A 92 -8.50 -2.46 -22.14
N MET A 93 -7.82 -1.88 -23.15
CA MET A 93 -6.61 -1.10 -22.93
C MET A 93 -6.86 0.12 -22.04
N VAL A 94 -7.97 0.84 -22.26
CA VAL A 94 -8.34 2.00 -21.42
C VAL A 94 -8.61 1.56 -19.99
N ARG A 95 -9.41 0.49 -19.79
CA ARG A 95 -9.70 -0.06 -18.45
C ARG A 95 -8.43 -0.52 -17.74
N THR A 96 -7.54 -1.19 -18.46
CA THR A 96 -6.26 -1.67 -17.90
C THR A 96 -5.37 -0.51 -17.48
N ARG A 97 -5.26 0.54 -18.32
CA ARG A 97 -4.49 1.75 -18.00
C ARG A 97 -5.06 2.46 -16.77
N GLU A 98 -6.38 2.56 -16.64
CA GLU A 98 -6.99 3.19 -15.47
C GLU A 98 -6.77 2.38 -14.20
N ASN A 99 -6.90 1.05 -14.27
CA ASN A 99 -6.56 0.16 -13.16
C ASN A 99 -5.09 0.29 -12.72
N MET A 100 -4.16 0.44 -13.67
CA MET A 100 -2.75 0.69 -13.37
C MET A 100 -2.58 2.01 -12.61
N ARG A 101 -3.17 3.10 -13.10
CA ARG A 101 -3.09 4.42 -12.44
C ARG A 101 -3.64 4.41 -11.02
N MET A 102 -4.78 3.75 -10.80
CA MET A 102 -5.34 3.61 -9.44
C MET A 102 -4.40 2.84 -8.52
N ARG A 103 -3.78 1.76 -9.01
CA ARG A 103 -2.79 0.99 -8.24
C ARG A 103 -1.56 1.81 -7.92
N GLU A 104 -1.04 2.57 -8.88
CA GLU A 104 0.09 3.48 -8.67
C GLU A 104 -0.23 4.55 -7.61
N ALA A 105 -1.42 5.16 -7.67
CA ALA A 105 -1.87 6.13 -6.68
C ALA A 105 -2.00 5.53 -5.27
N ASN A 106 -2.56 4.32 -5.17
CA ASN A 106 -2.64 3.59 -3.91
C ASN A 106 -1.24 3.27 -3.37
N LEU A 107 -0.32 2.84 -4.24
CA LEU A 107 1.05 2.52 -3.86
C LEU A 107 1.80 3.76 -3.35
N ALA A 108 1.64 4.91 -4.03
CA ALA A 108 2.21 6.18 -3.60
C ALA A 108 1.69 6.60 -2.21
N THR A 109 0.39 6.39 -1.95
CA THR A 109 -0.22 6.65 -0.64
C THR A 109 0.36 5.72 0.43
N SER A 110 0.51 4.43 0.14
CA SER A 110 1.12 3.46 1.04
C SER A 110 2.57 3.80 1.37
N PHE A 111 3.39 4.16 0.37
CA PHE A 111 4.78 4.60 0.61
C PHE A 111 4.86 5.86 1.48
N HIS A 112 3.93 6.80 1.29
CA HIS A 112 3.89 7.98 2.14
C HIS A 112 3.56 7.62 3.60
N ALA A 113 2.59 6.72 3.82
CA ALA A 113 2.24 6.24 5.15
C ALA A 113 3.40 5.47 5.81
N GLU A 114 4.07 4.59 5.05
CA GLU A 114 5.26 3.87 5.50
C GLU A 114 6.37 4.84 5.95
N SER A 115 6.67 5.86 5.14
CA SER A 115 7.66 6.88 5.50
C SER A 115 7.30 7.66 6.77
N GLN A 116 6.01 7.91 7.03
CA GLN A 116 5.58 8.54 8.28
C GLN A 116 5.77 7.61 9.48
N VAL A 117 5.49 6.31 9.31
CA VAL A 117 5.72 5.29 10.34
C VAL A 117 7.21 5.18 10.67
N ASP A 118 8.08 5.13 9.66
CA ASP A 118 9.54 5.09 9.85
C ASP A 118 10.06 6.29 10.64
N LYS A 119 9.59 7.50 10.30
CA LYS A 119 9.94 8.72 11.05
C LYS A 119 9.48 8.63 12.50
N ARG A 120 8.30 8.05 12.75
CA ARG A 120 7.79 7.87 14.12
C ARG A 120 8.59 6.83 14.89
N ILE A 121 9.01 5.76 14.24
CA ILE A 121 9.90 4.75 14.83
C ILE A 121 11.22 5.42 15.24
N ALA A 122 11.86 6.16 14.34
CA ALA A 122 13.13 6.83 14.64
C ALA A 122 13.02 7.81 15.83
N ALA A 123 11.94 8.60 15.88
CA ALA A 123 11.69 9.52 17.01
C ALA A 123 11.50 8.76 18.34
N LEU A 124 10.76 7.65 18.33
CA LEU A 124 10.56 6.83 19.53
C LEU A 124 11.85 6.14 19.99
N GLU A 125 12.71 5.73 19.05
CA GLU A 125 14.02 5.17 19.38
C GLU A 125 14.94 6.20 20.06
N GLU A 126 14.91 7.45 19.59
CA GLU A 126 15.62 8.58 20.22
C GLU A 126 15.09 8.85 21.63
N GLU A 127 13.77 8.98 21.81
CA GLU A 127 13.14 9.15 23.12
C GLU A 127 13.52 8.00 24.09
N MET A 128 13.54 6.76 23.59
CA MET A 128 13.97 5.60 24.38
C MET A 128 15.44 5.67 24.79
N ALA A 129 16.32 6.17 23.93
CA ALA A 129 17.74 6.33 24.24
C ALA A 129 17.95 7.37 25.36
N ASP A 130 17.23 8.49 25.29
CA ASP A 130 17.24 9.54 26.31
C ASP A 130 16.72 9.04 27.65
N LEU A 131 15.59 8.33 27.66
CA LEU A 131 15.05 7.74 28.89
C LEU A 131 16.03 6.73 29.51
N LYS A 132 16.72 5.93 28.71
CA LYS A 132 17.76 5.01 29.20
C LYS A 132 18.95 5.76 29.79
N LYS A 133 19.36 6.88 29.19
CA LYS A 133 20.42 7.75 29.74
C LYS A 133 19.99 8.34 31.08
N ARG A 134 18.80 8.93 31.14
CA ARG A 134 18.26 9.54 32.35
C ARG A 134 18.13 8.53 33.50
N LYS A 135 17.73 7.29 33.19
CA LYS A 135 17.70 6.20 34.17
C LYS A 135 19.09 5.93 34.77
N ARG A 136 20.16 5.93 33.97
CA ARG A 136 21.52 5.71 34.47
C ARG A 136 21.97 6.84 35.39
N GLU A 137 21.73 8.09 35.00
CA GLU A 137 22.02 9.26 35.83
C GLU A 137 21.34 9.16 37.21
N ILE A 138 20.04 8.85 37.23
CA ILE A 138 19.30 8.67 38.49
C ILE A 138 19.88 7.52 39.33
N GLN A 139 20.30 6.42 38.69
CA GLN A 139 20.90 5.30 39.42
C GLN A 139 22.25 5.68 40.06
N GLU A 140 23.06 6.49 39.37
CA GLU A 140 24.32 7.01 39.89
C GLU A 140 24.08 7.95 41.07
N ASP A 141 23.13 8.88 40.94
CA ASP A 141 22.74 9.80 42.03
C ASP A 141 22.26 9.04 43.27
N VAL A 142 21.35 8.09 43.09
CA VAL A 142 20.84 7.24 44.19
C VAL A 142 21.97 6.45 44.85
N HIS A 143 22.91 5.93 44.06
CA HIS A 143 24.06 5.22 44.61
C HIS A 143 24.97 6.14 45.44
N GLY A 144 25.18 7.38 44.97
CA GLY A 144 25.88 8.42 45.72
C GLY A 144 25.22 8.73 47.06
N ASP A 145 23.90 8.96 47.06
CA ASP A 145 23.13 9.24 48.27
C ASP A 145 23.16 8.09 49.27
N ILE A 146 23.00 6.84 48.81
CA ILE A 146 23.11 5.65 49.66
C ILE A 146 24.50 5.60 50.31
N THR A 147 25.56 5.85 49.54
CA THR A 147 26.94 5.85 50.05
C THR A 147 27.13 6.93 51.12
N ALA A 148 26.64 8.14 50.88
CA ALA A 148 26.69 9.24 51.84
C ALA A 148 25.93 8.93 53.14
N ILE A 149 24.73 8.34 53.03
CA ILE A 149 23.93 7.91 54.19
C ILE A 149 24.66 6.84 54.99
N LEU A 150 25.26 5.84 54.32
CA LEU A 150 26.01 4.79 54.99
C LEU A 150 27.23 5.35 55.73
N GLN A 151 27.93 6.33 55.14
CA GLN A 151 29.04 7.00 55.82
C GLN A 151 28.57 7.75 57.06
N LYS A 152 27.52 8.58 56.95
CA LYS A 152 26.94 9.30 58.11
C LYS A 152 26.50 8.34 59.23
N ARG A 153 25.94 7.17 58.89
CA ARG A 153 25.58 6.14 59.87
C ARG A 153 26.80 5.56 60.59
N ARG A 154 27.94 5.39 59.91
CA ARG A 154 29.20 4.95 60.55
C ARG A 154 29.74 6.02 61.49
N ASP A 155 29.74 7.28 61.06
CA ASP A 155 30.22 8.41 61.86
C ASP A 155 29.38 8.57 63.12
N MET A 156 28.05 8.46 63.00
CA MET A 156 27.11 8.49 64.13
C MET A 156 27.41 7.39 65.15
N LYS A 157 27.66 6.15 64.71
CA LYS A 157 28.06 5.05 65.61
C LYS A 157 29.42 5.29 66.29
N ALA A 158 30.34 5.98 65.64
CA ALA A 158 31.61 6.36 66.25
C ALA A 158 31.39 7.40 67.35
N LEU A 159 30.56 8.41 67.10
CA LEU A 159 30.18 9.42 68.08
C LEU A 159 29.42 8.82 69.27
N GLU A 160 28.49 7.88 69.03
CA GLU A 160 27.79 7.17 70.12
C GLU A 160 28.75 6.42 71.03
N ARG A 161 29.75 5.72 70.46
CA ARG A 161 30.79 5.04 71.24
C ARG A 161 31.62 6.04 72.06
N ALA A 162 32.05 7.15 71.45
CA ALA A 162 32.79 8.20 72.16
C ALA A 162 31.98 8.78 73.31
N ARG A 163 30.67 9.03 73.10
CA ARG A 163 29.77 9.52 74.15
C ARG A 163 29.68 8.53 75.32
N VAL A 164 29.50 7.24 75.04
CA VAL A 164 29.43 6.21 76.10
C VAL A 164 30.73 6.14 76.90
N ASN A 165 31.89 6.21 76.24
CA ASN A 165 33.18 6.22 76.93
C ASN A 165 33.33 7.45 77.84
N LEU A 166 33.00 8.65 77.35
CA LEU A 166 33.04 9.87 78.14
C LEU A 166 32.13 9.81 79.37
N TRP A 167 30.94 9.21 79.24
CA TRP A 167 30.05 8.99 80.39
C TRP A 167 30.70 8.09 81.44
N GLY A 168 31.35 7.00 81.03
CA GLY A 168 32.12 6.15 81.93
C GLY A 168 33.24 6.92 82.66
N GLU A 169 34.01 7.72 81.92
CA GLU A 169 35.06 8.57 82.51
C GLU A 169 34.51 9.60 83.50
N MET A 170 33.35 10.20 83.20
CA MET A 170 32.67 11.14 84.10
C MET A 170 32.19 10.47 85.38
N ASP A 171 31.68 9.23 85.28
CA ASP A 171 31.28 8.44 86.45
C ASP A 171 32.49 8.11 87.34
N GLU A 172 33.64 7.78 86.75
CA GLU A 172 34.90 7.55 87.47
C GLU A 172 35.42 8.83 88.16
N VAL A 173 35.37 9.99 87.49
CA VAL A 173 35.71 11.28 88.10
C VAL A 173 34.77 11.59 89.26
N SER A 174 33.47 11.36 89.08
CA SER A 174 32.45 11.58 90.12
C SER A 174 32.67 10.67 91.33
N ALA A 175 33.06 9.40 91.10
CA ALA A 175 33.42 8.47 92.16
C ALA A 175 34.67 8.92 92.93
N ARG A 176 35.71 9.37 92.21
CA ARG A 176 36.93 9.93 92.81
C ARG A 176 36.64 11.19 93.63
N ALA A 177 35.80 12.10 93.14
CA ALA A 177 35.40 13.30 93.86
C ALA A 177 34.70 12.96 95.18
N ARG A 178 33.75 12.00 95.17
CA ARG A 178 33.10 11.48 96.38
C ARG A 178 34.07 10.87 97.37
N HIS A 179 35.08 10.14 96.89
CA HIS A 179 36.12 9.58 97.75
C HIS A 179 36.96 10.67 98.43
N VAL A 180 37.36 11.70 97.69
CA VAL A 180 38.10 12.85 98.23
C VAL A 180 37.26 13.60 99.27
N GLU A 181 35.99 13.87 98.98
CA GLU A 181 35.06 14.49 99.93
C GLU A 181 34.95 13.70 101.24
N GLY A 182 34.79 12.37 101.15
CA GLY A 182 34.77 11.50 102.34
C GLY A 182 36.07 11.55 103.15
N ARG A 183 37.23 11.75 102.51
CA ARG A 183 38.50 11.95 103.21
C ARG A 183 38.57 13.29 103.92
N PHE A 184 38.05 14.36 103.31
CA PHE A 184 37.96 15.67 103.97
C PHE A 184 37.02 15.62 105.19
N GLN A 185 35.84 15.00 105.07
CA GLN A 185 34.93 14.81 106.20
C GLN A 185 35.58 14.03 107.36
N ALA A 186 36.35 12.99 107.05
CA ALA A 186 37.09 12.25 108.08
C ALA A 186 38.15 13.11 108.79
N LEU A 187 38.85 13.98 108.04
CA LEU A 187 39.80 14.94 108.62
C LEU A 187 39.10 15.97 109.51
N ASP A 188 37.94 16.47 109.10
CA ASP A 188 37.14 17.41 109.90
C ASP A 188 36.72 16.78 111.23
N VAL A 189 36.25 15.52 111.23
CA VAL A 189 35.93 14.78 112.46
C VAL A 189 37.17 14.62 113.35
N MET A 190 38.30 14.19 112.78
CA MET A 190 39.56 14.07 113.54
C MET A 190 40.02 15.42 114.14
N TRP A 191 39.80 16.51 113.40
CA TRP A 191 40.13 17.85 113.85
C TRP A 191 39.21 18.34 114.98
N GLU A 192 37.91 18.09 114.88
CA GLU A 192 36.94 18.37 115.95
C GLU A 192 37.24 17.53 117.21
N ASP A 193 37.57 16.25 117.06
CA ASP A 193 38.01 15.38 118.16
C ASP A 193 39.27 15.94 118.84
N ALA A 194 40.31 16.30 118.07
CA ALA A 194 41.52 16.90 118.61
C ALA A 194 41.25 18.23 119.32
N ARG A 195 40.36 19.06 118.76
CA ARG A 195 39.95 20.34 119.33
C ARG A 195 39.20 20.15 120.65
N SER A 196 38.27 19.20 120.72
CA SER A 196 37.50 18.89 121.93
C SER A 196 38.40 18.35 123.06
N PHE A 197 39.44 17.60 122.72
CA PHE A 197 40.48 17.17 123.66
C PHE A 197 41.26 18.35 124.27
N SER A 198 41.53 19.40 123.48
CA SER A 198 42.26 20.59 123.96
C SER A 198 41.44 21.51 124.88
N THR A 199 40.11 21.48 124.79
CA THR A 199 39.21 22.32 125.60
C THR A 199 38.70 21.63 126.87
N SER A 200 39.11 20.39 127.12
CA SER A 200 38.71 19.56 128.27
C SER A 200 39.76 19.52 129.41
N LEU A 201 40.76 20.39 129.33
CA LEU A 201 41.79 20.69 130.35
C LEU A 201 41.50 22.04 130.99
#